data_AF-A0A5B7A7R9-F1
#
_entry.id   AF-A0A5B7A7R9-F1
#
_cell.length_a   1.000
_cell.length_b   1.000
_cell.length_c   1.000
_cell.angle_alpha   90.00
_cell.angle_beta   90.00
_cell.angle_gamma   90.00
#
_symmetry.space_group_name_H-M   'P 1'
#
loop_
_entity.id
_entity.type
_entity.pdbx_description
1 polymer ?
#
loop_
_entity_poly.entity_id
_entity_poly.type
_entity_poly.pdbx_seq_one_letter_code
_entity_poly.pdbx_strand_id
1 'polypeptide(L)'
;MSGTGKKIVDVSLKASKSIDWDGMAKMLVSAEARKEFATLRRTFDEVNSALQTKFSQEPEPVDWEYYRKGIGSRLVDMYKEAYESVEIPKYVDTVTPQYQPKFDARTKEEV
;
A
#
# COMPACT_ATOMS: atom_id res chain seq x y z
N MET A 1 11.73 -12.02 5.10
CA MET A 1 11.91 -10.56 4.89
C MET A 1 10.61 -9.81 5.25
N SER A 2 10.26 -9.71 6.55
CA SER A 2 8.99 -9.11 7.06
C SER A 2 9.05 -7.58 7.24
N GLY A 3 10.25 -6.97 7.15
CA GLY A 3 10.43 -5.54 7.48
C GLY A 3 9.99 -4.51 6.44
N THR A 4 9.75 -4.88 5.18
CA THR A 4 9.47 -3.89 4.11
C THR A 4 7.98 -3.54 4.00
N GLY A 5 7.08 -4.53 4.08
CA GLY A 5 5.63 -4.29 4.01
C GLY A 5 5.13 -3.42 5.18
N LYS A 6 5.55 -3.78 6.41
CA LYS A 6 5.25 -3.02 7.63
C LYS A 6 5.74 -1.57 7.59
N LYS A 7 6.91 -1.32 6.97
CA LYS A 7 7.42 0.04 6.76
C LYS A 7 6.57 0.86 5.78
N ILE A 8 6.02 0.24 4.73
CA ILE A 8 5.20 0.96 3.74
C ILE A 8 3.85 1.37 4.36
N VAL A 9 3.20 0.47 5.11
CA VAL A 9 1.98 0.84 5.85
C VAL A 9 2.26 1.89 6.91
N ASP A 10 3.36 1.80 7.65
CA ASP A 10 3.74 2.83 8.64
C ASP A 10 4.05 4.21 8.02
N VAL A 11 4.70 4.24 6.85
CA VAL A 11 4.98 5.49 6.11
C VAL A 11 3.69 6.09 5.56
N SER A 12 2.80 5.27 5.00
CA SER A 12 1.47 5.71 4.54
C SER A 12 0.59 6.21 5.71
N LEU A 13 0.68 5.57 6.87
CA LEU A 13 0.01 6.00 8.11
C LEU A 13 0.52 7.34 8.65
N LYS A 14 1.84 7.56 8.61
CA LYS A 14 2.43 8.84 9.02
C LYS A 14 2.08 9.96 8.06
N ALA A 15 2.12 9.69 6.76
CA ALA A 15 1.74 10.66 5.73
C ALA A 15 0.25 11.01 5.83
N SER A 16 -0.65 10.01 5.92
CA SER A 16 -2.11 10.22 6.01
C SER A 16 -2.54 11.03 7.23
N LYS A 17 -1.94 10.80 8.41
CA LYS A 17 -2.23 11.56 9.63
C LYS A 17 -1.78 13.02 9.57
N SER A 18 -0.89 13.38 8.65
CA SER A 18 -0.39 14.74 8.47
C SER A 18 -1.14 15.58 7.43
N ILE A 19 -2.12 14.99 6.72
CA ILE A 19 -2.84 15.70 5.66
C ILE A 19 -3.99 16.51 6.27
N ASP A 20 -3.88 17.85 6.18
CA ASP A 20 -4.97 18.77 6.49
C ASP A 20 -5.97 18.87 5.32
N TRP A 21 -6.87 17.88 5.24
CA TRP A 21 -7.91 17.82 4.21
C TRP A 21 -8.86 19.02 4.26
N ASP A 22 -9.13 19.57 5.44
CA ASP A 22 -10.08 20.66 5.62
C ASP A 22 -9.45 22.01 5.25
N GLY A 23 -8.15 22.20 5.51
CA GLY A 23 -7.37 23.33 5.00
C GLY A 23 -7.25 23.32 3.48
N MET A 24 -6.97 22.17 2.88
CA MET A 24 -6.93 22.02 1.42
C MET A 24 -8.29 22.31 0.77
N ALA A 25 -9.38 21.83 1.35
CA ALA A 25 -10.73 22.09 0.84
C ALA A 25 -11.09 23.59 0.81
N LYS A 26 -10.60 24.37 1.79
CA LYS A 26 -10.85 25.83 1.88
C LYS A 26 -10.13 26.63 0.81
N MET A 27 -9.01 26.14 0.28
CA MET A 27 -8.27 26.79 -0.81
C MET A 27 -8.91 26.56 -2.19
N LEU A 28 -9.88 25.64 -2.29
CA LEU A 28 -10.55 25.33 -3.55
C LEU A 28 -11.72 26.28 -3.81
N VAL A 29 -11.53 27.16 -4.80
CA VAL A 29 -12.49 28.20 -5.15
C VAL A 29 -13.46 27.78 -6.26
N SER A 30 -13.08 26.82 -7.12
CA SER A 30 -13.93 26.35 -8.22
C SER A 30 -14.75 25.11 -7.85
N ALA A 31 -15.98 25.03 -8.36
CA ALA A 31 -16.89 23.90 -8.11
C ALA A 31 -16.33 22.57 -8.66
N GLU A 32 -15.65 22.63 -9.81
CA GLU A 32 -15.00 21.48 -10.43
C GLU A 32 -13.83 20.97 -9.59
N ALA A 33 -12.97 21.85 -9.06
CA ALA A 33 -11.88 21.44 -8.19
C ALA A 33 -12.38 20.85 -6.86
N ARG A 34 -13.49 21.36 -6.30
CA ARG A 34 -14.12 20.76 -5.11
C ARG A 34 -14.65 19.35 -5.37
N LYS A 35 -15.21 19.10 -6.56
CA LYS A 35 -15.71 17.78 -6.97
C LYS A 35 -14.57 16.78 -7.14
N GLU A 36 -13.50 17.18 -7.83
CA GLU A 36 -12.32 16.33 -8.02
C GLU A 36 -11.60 16.06 -6.69
N PHE A 37 -11.52 17.07 -5.81
CA PHE A 37 -10.92 16.91 -4.47
C PHE A 37 -11.72 15.97 -3.57
N ALA A 38 -13.06 16.05 -3.59
CA ALA A 38 -13.90 15.10 -2.86
C ALA A 38 -13.71 13.66 -3.38
N THR A 39 -13.55 13.50 -4.69
CA THR A 39 -13.25 12.22 -5.32
C THR A 39 -11.89 11.68 -4.87
N LEU A 40 -10.87 12.54 -4.86
CA LEU A 40 -9.51 12.21 -4.40
C LEU A 40 -9.47 11.78 -2.93
N ARG A 41 -10.15 12.52 -2.04
CA ARG A 41 -10.23 12.16 -0.61
C ARG A 41 -10.87 10.79 -0.43
N ARG A 42 -11.97 10.52 -1.15
CA ARG A 42 -12.64 9.21 -1.12
C ARG A 42 -11.72 8.08 -1.56
N THR A 43 -11.06 8.20 -2.72
CA THR A 43 -10.13 7.16 -3.19
C THR A 43 -8.94 6.99 -2.25
N PHE A 44 -8.44 8.06 -1.64
CA PHE A 44 -7.41 7.97 -0.62
C PHE A 44 -7.86 7.16 0.60
N ASP A 45 -9.04 7.45 1.15
CA ASP A 45 -9.57 6.74 2.30
C ASP A 45 -9.83 5.26 1.98
N GLU A 46 -10.33 4.95 0.78
CA GLU A 46 -10.53 3.57 0.30
C GLU A 46 -9.21 2.80 0.20
N VAL A 47 -8.18 3.39 -0.41
CA VAL A 47 -6.85 2.78 -0.52
C VAL A 47 -6.21 2.60 0.85
N ASN A 48 -6.29 3.61 1.72
CA ASN A 48 -5.76 3.54 3.07
C ASN A 48 -6.45 2.43 3.88
N SER A 49 -7.78 2.34 3.81
CA SER A 49 -8.55 1.27 4.44
C SER A 49 -8.18 -0.12 3.92
N ALA A 50 -8.01 -0.28 2.60
CA ALA A 50 -7.59 -1.53 1.99
C ALA A 50 -6.17 -1.95 2.44
N LEU A 51 -5.23 -1.01 2.52
CA LEU A 51 -3.87 -1.25 3.02
C LEU A 51 -3.88 -1.70 4.49
N GLN A 52 -4.69 -1.07 5.35
CA GLN A 52 -4.81 -1.43 6.76
C GLN A 52 -5.43 -2.83 6.96
N THR A 53 -6.47 -3.16 6.21
CA THR A 53 -7.29 -4.35 6.50
C THR A 53 -6.82 -5.60 5.76
N LYS A 54 -6.40 -5.48 4.50
CA LYS A 54 -6.12 -6.63 3.62
C LYS A 54 -4.65 -6.97 3.48
N PHE A 55 -3.76 -5.98 3.55
CA PHE A 55 -2.32 -6.17 3.33
C PHE A 55 -1.49 -6.17 4.62
N SER A 56 -2.08 -5.79 5.76
CA SER A 56 -1.42 -5.89 7.08
C SER A 56 -1.57 -7.28 7.72
N GLN A 57 -2.34 -8.19 7.11
CA GLN A 57 -2.43 -9.57 7.57
C GLN A 57 -1.25 -10.34 6.96
N GLU A 58 -0.27 -10.72 7.77
CA GLU A 58 0.69 -11.74 7.34
C GLU A 58 -0.13 -13.01 7.00
N PRO A 59 0.10 -13.65 5.84
CA PRO A 59 -0.64 -14.85 5.47
C PRO A 59 -0.48 -15.89 6.59
N GLU A 60 -1.58 -16.54 6.97
CA GLU A 60 -1.56 -17.51 8.06
C GLU A 60 -0.48 -18.56 7.82
N PRO A 61 0.38 -18.86 8.83
CA PRO A 61 1.42 -19.85 8.67
C PRO A 61 0.83 -21.20 8.27
N VAL A 62 1.33 -21.77 7.17
CA VAL A 62 0.91 -23.08 6.71
C VAL A 62 1.39 -24.14 7.71
N ASP A 63 0.46 -24.93 8.27
CA ASP A 63 0.79 -26.05 9.16
C ASP A 63 1.25 -27.27 8.36
N TRP A 64 2.52 -27.23 7.92
CA TRP A 64 3.13 -28.32 7.16
C TRP A 64 3.16 -29.65 7.92
N GLU A 65 3.19 -29.64 9.26
CA GLU A 65 3.27 -30.85 10.07
C GLU A 65 1.93 -31.60 10.13
N TYR A 66 0.81 -30.85 10.15
CA TYR A 66 -0.53 -31.41 10.00
C TYR A 66 -0.68 -32.11 8.63
N TYR A 67 -0.25 -31.46 7.54
CA TYR A 67 -0.36 -32.04 6.20
C TYR A 67 0.59 -33.24 5.99
N ARG A 68 1.79 -33.24 6.61
CA ARG A 68 2.71 -34.39 6.56
C ARG A 68 2.07 -35.68 7.08
N LYS A 69 1.25 -35.60 8.12
CA LYS A 69 0.58 -36.75 8.76
C LYS A 69 -0.50 -37.37 7.87
N GLY A 70 -1.17 -36.58 7.03
CA GLY A 70 -2.28 -37.05 6.19
C GLY A 70 -1.89 -37.48 4.77
N ILE A 71 -0.92 -36.79 4.16
CA ILE A 71 -0.62 -36.92 2.72
C ILE A 71 0.74 -37.61 2.48
N GLY A 72 1.61 -37.64 3.49
CA GLY A 72 2.97 -38.18 3.42
C GLY A 72 4.03 -37.10 3.21
N SER A 73 5.22 -37.33 3.79
CA SER A 73 6.29 -36.33 3.88
C SER A 73 6.77 -35.81 2.53
N ARG A 74 6.95 -36.70 1.54
CA ARG A 74 7.56 -36.36 0.25
C ARG A 74 6.81 -35.28 -0.54
N LEU A 75 5.48 -35.31 -0.54
CA LEU A 75 4.70 -34.31 -1.28
C LEU A 75 4.70 -32.97 -0.53
N VAL A 76 4.55 -33.02 0.79
CA VAL A 76 4.50 -31.82 1.64
C VAL A 76 5.84 -31.11 1.70
N ASP A 77 6.96 -31.84 1.71
CA ASP A 77 8.31 -31.28 1.64
C ASP A 77 8.57 -30.58 0.29
N MET A 78 8.14 -31.18 -0.82
CA MET A 78 8.26 -30.57 -2.15
C MET A 78 7.43 -29.28 -2.28
N TYR A 79 6.21 -29.26 -1.72
CA TYR A 79 5.38 -28.04 -1.71
C TYR A 79 5.91 -26.97 -0.75
N LYS A 80 6.50 -27.36 0.38
CA LYS A 80 7.15 -26.44 1.30
C LYS A 80 8.35 -25.76 0.64
N GLU A 81 9.21 -26.53 -0.02
CA GLU A 81 10.37 -26.01 -0.77
C GLU A 81 9.93 -25.08 -1.91
N ALA A 82 8.91 -25.48 -2.68
CA ALA A 82 8.34 -24.64 -3.71
C ALA A 82 7.77 -23.33 -3.14
N TYR A 83 7.00 -23.39 -2.05
CA TYR A 83 6.41 -22.21 -1.39
C TYR A 83 7.47 -21.25 -0.86
N GLU A 84 8.54 -21.78 -0.25
CA GLU A 84 9.67 -20.98 0.26
C GLU A 84 10.51 -20.36 -0.88
N SER A 85 10.56 -21.01 -2.05
CA SER A 85 11.27 -20.50 -3.24
C SER A 85 10.51 -19.41 -4.00
N VAL A 86 9.20 -19.24 -3.76
CA VAL A 86 8.40 -18.22 -4.43
C VAL A 86 8.71 -16.85 -3.86
N GLU A 87 9.45 -16.05 -4.62
CA GLU A 87 9.62 -14.63 -4.34
C GLU A 87 8.41 -13.85 -4.84
N ILE A 88 7.65 -13.25 -3.91
CA ILE A 88 6.54 -12.38 -4.25
C ILE A 88 7.11 -11.10 -4.89
N PRO A 89 6.77 -10.78 -6.16
CA PRO A 89 7.24 -9.56 -6.80
C PRO A 89 6.82 -8.34 -5.98
N LYS A 90 7.81 -7.52 -5.62
CA LYS A 90 7.53 -6.26 -4.93
C LYS A 90 6.97 -5.25 -5.92
N TYR A 91 5.95 -4.51 -5.50
CA TYR A 91 5.42 -3.41 -6.29
C TYR A 91 6.51 -2.34 -6.47
N VAL A 92 6.84 -2.02 -7.72
CA VAL A 92 7.78 -0.94 -8.06
C VAL A 92 6.98 0.34 -8.27
N ASP A 93 7.19 1.32 -7.41
CA ASP A 93 6.57 2.64 -7.55
C ASP A 93 7.20 3.40 -8.72
N THR A 94 6.48 3.43 -9.85
CA THR A 94 6.85 4.19 -11.05
C THR A 94 6.16 5.55 -11.12
N VAL A 95 5.29 5.87 -10.16
CA VAL A 95 4.36 6.99 -10.21
C VAL A 95 4.94 8.19 -9.47
N THR A 96 5.46 8.00 -8.26
CA THR A 96 6.05 9.08 -7.44
C THR A 96 7.14 9.90 -8.19
N PRO A 97 8.07 9.28 -8.95
CA PRO A 97 9.08 10.03 -9.70
C PRO A 97 8.51 10.92 -10.83
N GLN A 98 7.32 10.62 -11.34
CA GLN A 98 6.70 11.39 -12.43
C GLN A 98 5.97 12.64 -11.94
N TYR A 99 5.46 12.60 -10.70
CA TYR A 99 4.67 13.70 -10.14
C TYR A 99 5.49 14.67 -9.30
N GLN A 100 6.61 14.23 -8.71
CA GLN A 100 7.54 15.09 -7.98
C GLN A 100 7.99 16.33 -8.79
N PRO A 101 8.50 16.20 -10.03
CA PRO A 101 8.93 17.38 -10.80
C PRO A 101 7.77 18.30 -11.20
N LYS A 102 6.56 17.77 -11.40
CA LYS A 102 5.37 18.58 -11.71
C LYS A 102 4.89 19.39 -10.51
N PHE A 103 5.03 18.84 -9.31
CA PHE A 103 4.73 19.55 -8.07
C PHE A 103 5.76 20.63 -7.77
N ASP A 104 7.05 20.31 -7.91
CA ASP A 104 8.15 21.25 -7.70
C ASP A 104 8.15 22.41 -8.73
N ALA A 105 7.66 22.17 -9.95
CA ALA A 105 7.50 23.21 -10.96
C ALA A 105 6.40 24.21 -10.57
N ARG A 106 5.23 23.74 -10.13
CA ARG A 106 4.10 24.61 -9.77
C ARG A 106 4.34 25.41 -8.49
N THR A 107 5.08 24.86 -7.53
CA THR A 107 5.46 25.60 -6.31
C THR A 107 6.51 26.68 -6.56
N LYS A 108 7.29 26.58 -7.64
CA LYS A 108 8.25 27.63 -8.06
C LYS A 108 7.62 28.73 -8.91
N GLU A 109 6.51 28.45 -9.60
CA GLU A 109 5.74 29.48 -10.34
C GLU A 109 4.90 30.38 -9.43
N GLU A 110 4.61 29.96 -8.20
CA GLU A 110 3.84 30.74 -7.21
C GLU A 110 4.71 31.67 -6.33
N VAL A 111 6.02 31.79 -6.59
CA VAL A 111 6.95 32.73 -5.93
C VAL A 111 7.47 33.75 -6.93
#